data_AF-A0AAU7ZSG3-F1
#
_entry.id   AF-A0AAU7ZSG3-F1
#
_cell.length_a   1.000
_cell.length_b   1.000
_cell.length_c   1.000
_cell.angle_alpha   90.00
_cell.angle_beta   90.00
_cell.angle_gamma   90.00
#
_symmetry.space_group_name_H-M   'P 1'
#
loop_
_entity.id
_entity.type
_entity.pdbx_description
1 polymer ?
#
loop_
_entity_poly.entity_id
_entity_poly.type
_entity_poly.pdbx_seq_one_letter_code
_entity_poly.pdbx_strand_id
1 'polypeptide(L)' 'MSTKTSLKYERDQATGQQVHLYQDVFDEENVYLEIEGFSFDAASSVELSGNGPARLTIRFPNAWARKLGLLES' A
#
# COMPACT_ATOMS: atom_id res chain seq x y z
N MET A 1 9.46 -12.73 -15.74
CA MET A 1 9.32 -13.61 -14.56
C MET A 1 9.25 -12.66 -13.36
N SER A 2 8.24 -12.80 -12.49
CA SER A 2 8.06 -11.88 -11.34
C SER A 2 8.89 -12.37 -10.15
N THR A 3 9.54 -11.45 -9.43
CA THR A 3 10.29 -11.68 -8.18
C THR A 3 9.40 -11.55 -6.95
N LYS A 4 8.12 -11.24 -7.13
CA LYS A 4 7.16 -10.96 -6.06
C LYS A 4 6.52 -12.24 -5.54
N THR A 5 6.67 -12.49 -4.24
CA THR A 5 5.91 -13.49 -3.49
C THR A 5 4.68 -12.83 -2.87
N SER A 6 3.50 -13.13 -3.42
CA SER A 6 2.24 -12.53 -2.96
C SER A 6 1.85 -12.97 -1.56
N LEU A 7 1.64 -12.00 -0.68
CA LEU A 7 1.03 -12.20 0.64
C LEU A 7 -0.48 -11.97 0.59
N LYS A 8 -0.90 -10.92 -0.10
CA LYS A 8 -2.31 -10.57 -0.28
C LYS A 8 -2.55 -9.90 -1.61
N TYR A 9 -3.58 -10.31 -2.33
CA TYR A 9 -3.92 -9.71 -3.62
C TYR A 9 -5.43 -9.62 -3.75
N GLU A 10 -5.90 -8.42 -4.05
CA GLU A 10 -7.33 -8.13 -4.23
C GLU A 10 -7.49 -7.23 -5.45
N ARG A 11 -8.43 -7.57 -6.33
CA ARG A 11 -8.71 -6.81 -7.55
C ARG A 11 -10.20 -6.69 -7.78
N ASP A 12 -10.64 -5.49 -8.13
CA ASP A 12 -12.00 -5.21 -8.57
C ASP A 12 -11.99 -5.05 -10.09
N GLN A 13 -12.66 -5.96 -10.79
CA GLN A 13 -12.70 -5.99 -12.25
C GLN A 13 -13.54 -4.84 -12.85
N ALA A 14 -14.52 -4.31 -12.11
CA ALA A 14 -15.41 -3.27 -12.60
C ALA A 14 -14.74 -1.89 -12.59
N THR A 15 -13.94 -1.64 -11.55
CA THR A 15 -13.25 -0.36 -11.35
C THR A 15 -11.79 -0.38 -11.83
N GLY A 16 -11.21 -1.56 -12.01
CA GLY A 16 -9.78 -1.74 -12.29
C GLY A 16 -8.88 -1.50 -11.07
N GLN A 17 -9.45 -1.25 -9.89
CA GLN A 17 -8.69 -1.05 -8.66
C GLN A 17 -8.07 -2.36 -8.19
N GLN A 18 -6.83 -2.30 -7.71
CA GLN A 18 -6.16 -3.44 -7.11
C GLN A 18 -5.18 -3.07 -6.00
N VAL A 19 -5.02 -3.98 -5.06
CA VAL A 19 -3.96 -3.93 -4.05
C VAL A 19 -3.17 -5.23 -4.07
N HIS A 20 -1.86 -5.11 -3.91
CA HIS A 20 -0.94 -6.23 -3.86
C HIS A 20 0.05 -6.02 -2.72
N LEU A 21 -0.09 -6.80 -1.66
CA LEU A 21 0.90 -6.92 -0.61
C LEU A 21 1.81 -8.11 -0.95
N TYR A 22 3.12 -7.89 -1.05
CA TYR A 22 4.08 -8.92 -1.41
C TYR A 22 5.43 -8.73 -0.72
N GLN A 23 6.25 -9.78 -0.73
CA GLN A 23 7.69 -9.72 -0.45
C GLN A 23 8.45 -9.92 -1.76
N ASP A 24 9.61 -9.29 -1.91
CA ASP A 24 10.51 -9.60 -3.01
C ASP A 24 11.48 -10.71 -2.59
N VAL A 25 11.72 -11.69 -3.46
CA VAL A 25 12.66 -12.80 -3.17
C VAL A 25 14.10 -12.34 -2.95
N PHE A 26 14.44 -11.12 -3.37
CA PHE A 26 15.75 -10.52 -3.13
C PHE A 26 15.76 -9.53 -1.95
N ASP A 27 14.61 -9.32 -1.29
CA ASP A 27 14.45 -8.41 -0.15
C ASP A 27 13.40 -8.96 0.83
N GLU A 28 13.76 -10.07 1.47
CA GLU A 28 12.88 -10.81 2.37
C GLU A 28 12.57 -10.06 3.68
N GLU A 29 13.37 -9.05 4.02
CA GLU A 29 13.21 -8.24 5.24
C GLU A 29 12.07 -7.22 5.14
N ASN A 30 11.59 -6.92 3.92
CA ASN A 30 10.60 -5.89 3.68
C ASN A 30 9.32 -6.43 3.04
N VAL A 31 8.21 -5.74 3.30
CA VAL A 31 6.94 -5.95 2.61
C VAL A 31 6.59 -4.72 1.78
N TYR A 32 6.03 -4.98 0.60
CA TYR A 32 5.68 -3.98 -0.38
C TYR A 32 4.17 -3.96 -0.55
N LEU A 33 3.57 -2.78 -0.41
CA LEU A 33 2.14 -2.56 -0.67
C LEU A 33 2.00 -1.74 -1.95
N GLU A 34 1.58 -2.39 -3.01
CA GLU A 34 1.18 -1.74 -4.26
C GLU A 34 -0.33 -1.46 -4.26
N ILE A 35 -0.68 -0.25 -4.69
CA ILE A 35 -2.05 0.26 -4.76
C ILE A 35 -2.23 0.89 -6.14
N GLU A 36 -3.15 0.37 -6.95
CA GLU A 36 -3.36 0.81 -8.34
C GLU A 36 -4.83 1.09 -8.63
N GLY A 37 -5.10 2.10 -9.47
CA GLY A 37 -6.46 2.48 -9.86
C GLY A 37 -7.19 3.35 -8.83
N PHE A 38 -6.51 3.83 -7.79
CA PHE A 38 -7.06 4.72 -6.77
C PHE A 38 -6.70 6.17 -7.04
N SER A 39 -7.68 7.07 -6.90
CA SER A 39 -7.38 8.48 -6.68
C SER A 39 -6.91 8.64 -5.23
N PHE A 40 -5.67 9.06 -5.02
CA PHE A 40 -5.14 9.32 -3.69
C PHE A 40 -4.54 10.71 -3.60
N ASP A 41 -4.64 11.29 -2.40
CA ASP A 41 -3.82 12.44 -2.00
C ASP A 41 -2.72 11.88 -1.10
N ALA A 42 -1.47 12.12 -1.48
CA ALA A 42 -0.32 11.84 -0.64
C ALA A 42 0.29 13.16 -0.18
N ALA A 43 0.37 13.34 1.14
CA ALA A 43 1.16 14.40 1.74
C ALA A 43 2.37 13.76 2.40
N SER A 44 3.56 14.15 1.96
CA SER A 44 4.78 13.92 2.71
C SER A 44 5.01 15.11 3.64
N SER A 45 5.18 14.82 4.94
CA SER A 45 5.72 15.81 5.87
C SER A 45 7.13 15.37 6.21
N VAL A 46 8.09 16.09 5.64
CA VAL A 46 9.37 16.30 6.29
C VAL A 46 9.13 17.56 7.12
N GLU A 47 9.28 17.51 8.44
CA GLU A 47 9.29 18.77 9.18
C GLU A 47 10.32 19.69 8.53
N LEU A 48 9.91 20.91 8.16
CA LEU A 48 10.79 21.96 7.65
C LEU A 48 11.92 22.33 8.66
N SER A 49 11.92 21.71 9.85
CA SER A 49 12.94 21.74 10.90
C SER A 49 14.09 20.75 10.71
N GLY A 50 13.98 19.76 9.81
CA GLY A 50 14.98 18.71 9.59
C GLY A 50 15.06 17.62 10.67
N ASN A 51 14.21 17.66 11.71
CA ASN A 51 14.21 16.66 12.79
C ASN A 51 12.87 15.92 12.86
N GLY A 52 12.75 14.82 12.11
CA GLY A 52 11.64 13.88 12.25
C GLY A 52 11.67 12.78 11.16
N PRO A 53 11.16 11.57 11.45
CA PRO A 53 11.04 10.53 10.44
C PRO A 53 10.11 10.99 9.32
N ALA A 54 10.45 10.65 8.07
CA ALA A 54 9.61 10.96 6.92
C ALA A 54 8.22 10.35 7.12
N ARG A 55 7.18 11.19 7.10
CA ARG A 55 5.80 10.74 7.25
C ARG A 55 5.11 10.73 5.89
N LEU A 56 4.61 9.57 5.48
CA LEU A 56 3.71 9.39 4.34
C LEU A 56 2.29 9.15 4.85
N THR A 57 1.33 9.94 4.39
CA THR A 57 -0.10 9.70 4.66
C THR A 57 -0.82 9.41 3.35
N ILE A 58 -1.54 8.29 3.26
CA ILE A 58 -2.33 7.89 2.10
C ILE A 58 -3.80 7.85 2.50
N ARG A 59 -4.65 8.62 1.80
CA ARG A 59 -6.10 8.49 1.94
C ARG A 59 -6.56 7.23 1.18
N PHE A 60 -7.19 6.30 1.89
CA PHE A 60 -7.55 4.99 1.34
C PHE A 60 -9.00 4.60 1.68
N PRO A 61 -9.80 4.04 0.75
CA PRO A 61 -11.19 3.70 1.03
C PRO A 61 -11.32 2.59 2.09
N ASN A 62 -12.25 2.75 3.05
CA ASN A 62 -12.44 1.79 4.15
C ASN A 62 -12.72 0.36 3.66
N ALA A 63 -13.44 0.18 2.55
CA ALA A 63 -13.71 -1.14 1.98
C ALA A 63 -12.41 -1.88 1.63
N TRP A 64 -11.45 -1.18 1.04
CA TRP A 64 -10.16 -1.75 0.69
C TRP A 64 -9.23 -1.89 1.90
N ALA A 65 -9.32 -0.97 2.88
CA ALA A 65 -8.59 -1.11 4.14
C ALA A 65 -9.00 -2.38 4.90
N ARG A 66 -10.30 -2.70 4.95
CA ARG A 66 -10.80 -3.99 5.48
C ARG A 66 -10.32 -5.17 4.66
N LYS A 67 -10.38 -5.08 3.32
CA LYS A 67 -9.83 -6.12 2.44
C LYS A 67 -8.35 -6.36 2.73
N LEU A 68 -7.57 -5.34 3.05
CA LEU A 68 -6.16 -5.49 3.47
C LEU A 68 -5.99 -5.98 4.90
N GLY A 69 -7.01 -5.88 5.75
CA GLY A 69 -6.94 -6.21 7.18
C GLY A 69 -6.36 -5.08 8.04
N LEU A 70 -6.35 -3.85 7.53
CA LEU A 70 -5.91 -2.65 8.26
C LEU A 70 -6.97 -2.13 9.23
N LEU A 71 -8.22 -2.52 9.01
CA LEU A 71 -9.36 -2.25 9.87
C LEU A 71 -10.02 -3.59 10.23
N GLU A 72 -10.54 -3.69 11.45
CA GLU A 72 -11.41 -4.80 11.84
C GLU A 72 -12.67 -4.83 10.96
N SER A 73 -13.26 -6.02 10.82
CA SER A 73 -14.39 -6.30 9.92
C SER A 73 -15.62 -5.49 10.31
#